data_AF-D4XUM3-F1
#
_entry.id   AF-D4XUM3-F1
#
_cell.length_a   1.000
_cell.length_b   1.000
_cell.length_c   1.000
_cell.angle_alpha   90.00
_cell.angle_beta   90.00
_cell.angle_gamma   90.00
#
_symmetry.space_group_name_H-M   'P 1'
#
loop_
_entity.id
_entity.type
_entity.pdbx_description
1 polymer ?
#
loop_
_entity_poly.entity_id
_entity_poly.type
_entity_poly.pdbx_seq_one_letter_code
_entity_poly.pdbx_strand_id
1 'polypeptide(L)'
;MLEIKTSKLKYLSPNSIDKLSLYNFIYPNMKDGDLSVCIEYKKTINSINNSIIHINNNLPKKIGYTDHINLLINESKKMGIDLPQYERKYFLKIEHELYELINHINRNINEADIKEAKYSTY
;
A
#
# COMPACT_ATOMS: atom_id res chain seq x y z
N MET A 1 10.41 10.27 10.86
CA MET A 1 10.19 10.49 9.41
C MET A 1 8.88 9.88 8.93
N LEU A 2 8.62 8.58 9.13
CA LEU A 2 7.27 8.00 8.97
C LEU A 2 6.24 8.60 9.94
N GLU A 3 6.66 8.90 11.17
CA GLU A 3 5.76 9.41 12.24
C GLU A 3 5.04 10.71 11.89
N ILE A 4 5.73 11.64 11.23
CA ILE A 4 5.19 12.94 10.81
C ILE A 4 4.15 12.75 9.69
N LYS A 5 4.30 11.70 8.87
CA LYS A 5 3.36 11.42 7.78
C LYS A 5 2.17 10.62 8.29
N THR A 6 2.39 9.63 9.15
CA THR A 6 1.29 8.87 9.79
C THR A 6 0.39 9.76 10.64
N SER A 7 0.94 10.77 11.34
CA SER A 7 0.14 11.74 12.11
C SER A 7 -0.69 12.70 11.24
N LYS A 8 -0.42 12.77 9.93
CA LYS A 8 -1.18 13.60 8.96
C LYS A 8 -2.28 12.82 8.26
N LEU A 9 -2.33 11.49 8.42
CA LEU A 9 -3.37 10.64 7.86
C LEU A 9 -4.66 10.85 8.66
N LYS A 10 -5.73 11.24 7.97
CA LYS A 10 -7.04 11.51 8.57
C LYS A 10 -7.93 10.28 8.61
N TYR A 11 -7.68 9.32 7.72
CA TYR A 11 -8.53 8.14 7.55
C TYR A 11 -7.80 6.84 7.89
N LEU A 12 -6.48 6.79 7.68
CA LEU A 12 -5.62 5.71 8.13
C LEU A 12 -5.09 6.03 9.54
N SER A 13 -5.46 5.23 10.55
CA SER A 13 -4.99 5.46 11.91
C SER A 13 -3.49 5.16 12.02
N PRO A 14 -2.69 5.99 12.70
CA PRO A 14 -1.30 5.65 13.02
C PRO A 14 -1.17 4.30 13.75
N ASN A 15 -2.20 3.92 14.51
CA ASN A 15 -2.25 2.65 15.25
C ASN A 15 -2.54 1.44 14.36
N SER A 16 -3.01 1.65 13.13
CA SER A 16 -3.25 0.56 12.19
C SER A 16 -2.03 0.23 11.33
N ILE A 17 -0.89 0.88 11.59
CA ILE A 17 0.39 0.57 10.95
C ILE A 17 1.34 -0.01 11.99
N ASP A 18 1.60 -1.30 11.86
CA ASP A 18 2.72 -1.92 12.56
C ASP A 18 4.02 -1.60 11.82
N LYS A 19 4.72 -0.57 12.31
CA LYS A 19 5.99 -0.11 11.76
C LYS A 19 7.03 -1.23 11.74
N LEU A 20 7.09 -2.06 12.78
CA LEU A 20 8.10 -3.11 12.88
C LEU A 20 7.84 -4.20 11.84
N SER A 21 6.58 -4.61 11.69
CA SER A 21 6.16 -5.54 10.64
C SER A 21 6.43 -4.99 9.25
N LEU A 22 6.13 -3.70 9.00
CA LEU A 22 6.41 -3.03 7.74
C LEU A 22 7.91 -3.00 7.41
N TYR A 23 8.76 -2.64 8.37
CA TYR A 23 10.21 -2.61 8.18
C TYR A 23 10.79 -4.01 7.93
N ASN A 24 10.35 -5.01 8.70
CA ASN A 24 10.77 -6.39 8.50
C ASN A 24 10.28 -6.95 7.15
N PHE A 25 9.12 -6.52 6.68
CA PHE A 25 8.58 -6.94 5.39
C PHE A 25 9.37 -6.33 4.22
N ILE A 26 9.80 -5.07 4.34
CA ILE A 26 10.64 -4.41 3.32
C ILE A 26 12.06 -5.00 3.35
N TYR A 27 12.65 -5.14 4.54
CA TYR A 27 14.04 -5.55 4.75
C TYR A 27 14.14 -6.75 5.71
N PRO A 28 13.81 -7.97 5.26
CA PRO A 28 13.81 -9.15 6.10
C PRO A 28 15.19 -9.51 6.65
N ASN A 29 16.25 -9.20 5.89
CA ASN A 29 17.64 -9.51 6.21
C ASN A 29 18.38 -8.36 6.89
N MET A 30 17.66 -7.33 7.37
CA MET A 30 18.26 -6.16 8.02
C MET A 30 19.13 -6.52 9.22
N LYS A 31 18.82 -7.63 9.91
CA LYS A 31 19.62 -8.16 11.03
C LYS A 31 21.02 -8.60 10.62
N ASP A 32 21.19 -9.02 9.37
CA ASP A 32 22.46 -9.45 8.79
C ASP A 32 23.21 -8.29 8.09
N GLY A 33 22.70 -7.06 8.20
CA GLY A 33 23.25 -5.87 7.55
C GLY A 33 22.87 -5.72 6.07
N ASP A 34 21.99 -6.59 5.56
CA ASP A 34 21.49 -6.52 4.19
C ASP A 34 20.25 -5.61 4.13
N LEU A 35 20.43 -4.49 3.43
CA LEU A 35 19.38 -3.49 3.17
C LEU A 35 18.73 -3.68 1.79
N SER A 36 18.79 -4.89 1.23
CA SER A 36 18.11 -5.22 -0.02
C SER A 36 16.60 -5.33 0.21
N VAL A 37 15.82 -4.73 -0.69
CA VAL A 37 14.36 -4.80 -0.64
C VAL A 37 13.91 -6.20 -1.02
N CYS A 38 13.05 -6.79 -0.20
CA CYS A 38 12.49 -8.11 -0.48
C CYS A 38 11.71 -8.13 -1.80
N ILE A 39 11.87 -9.22 -2.56
CA ILE A 39 11.12 -9.47 -3.79
C ILE A 39 9.61 -9.51 -3.51
N GLU A 40 9.19 -9.96 -2.32
CA GLU A 40 7.79 -9.99 -1.93
C GLU A 40 7.20 -8.58 -1.84
N TYR A 41 7.93 -7.61 -1.28
CA TYR A 41 7.51 -6.21 -1.27
C TYR A 41 7.27 -5.71 -2.70
N LYS A 42 8.20 -5.95 -3.62
CA LYS A 42 8.06 -5.57 -5.03
C LYS A 42 6.84 -6.22 -5.68
N LYS A 43 6.59 -7.50 -5.39
CA LYS A 43 5.40 -8.23 -5.89
C LYS A 43 4.11 -7.64 -5.35
N THR A 44 4.05 -7.30 -4.06
CA THR A 44 2.88 -6.66 -3.44
C THR A 44 2.60 -5.30 -4.07
N ILE A 45 3.62 -4.45 -4.24
CA ILE A 45 3.45 -3.16 -4.93
C ILE A 45 2.96 -3.34 -6.37
N ASN A 46 3.51 -4.31 -7.10
CA ASN A 46 3.05 -4.62 -8.46
C ASN A 46 1.61 -5.16 -8.49
N SER A 47 1.22 -5.98 -7.51
CA SER A 47 -0.14 -6.51 -7.38
C SER A 47 -1.16 -5.39 -7.16
N ILE A 48 -0.84 -4.47 -6.25
CA ILE A 48 -1.61 -3.25 -5.98
C ILE A 48 -1.76 -2.41 -7.25
N ASN A 49 -0.66 -2.13 -7.96
CA ASN A 49 -0.66 -1.37 -9.21
C ASN A 49 -1.48 -2.05 -10.33
N ASN A 50 -1.36 -3.37 -10.46
CA ASN A 50 -2.11 -4.14 -11.46
C ASN A 50 -3.62 -4.12 -11.16
N SER A 51 -4.00 -4.14 -9.89
CA SER A 51 -5.40 -4.05 -9.48
C SER A 51 -6.03 -2.72 -9.92
N ILE A 52 -5.29 -1.62 -9.81
CA ILE A 52 -5.73 -0.29 -10.29
C ILE A 52 -5.87 -0.27 -11.81
N ILE A 53 -4.88 -0.81 -12.53
CA ILE A 53 -4.93 -0.92 -14.00
C ILE A 53 -6.15 -1.74 -14.43
N HIS A 54 -6.45 -2.81 -13.71
CA HIS A 54 -7.59 -3.68 -13.98
C HIS A 54 -8.94 -2.95 -13.77
N ILE A 55 -9.05 -2.10 -12.74
CA ILE A 55 -10.24 -1.27 -12.53
C ILE A 55 -10.38 -0.23 -13.64
N ASN A 56 -9.28 0.45 -14.00
CA ASN A 56 -9.29 1.53 -14.98
C ASN A 56 -9.60 1.03 -16.40
N ASN A 57 -9.14 -0.17 -16.77
CA ASN A 57 -9.22 -0.65 -18.15
C ASN A 57 -10.40 -1.61 -18.43
N ASN A 58 -10.90 -2.39 -17.45
CA ASN A 58 -11.57 -3.64 -17.80
C ASN A 58 -12.91 -4.01 -17.10
N LEU A 59 -13.57 -3.18 -16.29
CA LEU A 59 -14.78 -3.64 -15.57
C LEU A 59 -15.99 -2.67 -15.50
N PRO A 60 -17.23 -3.22 -15.53
CA PRO A 60 -18.45 -2.48 -15.21
C PRO A 60 -18.44 -2.06 -13.72
N LYS A 61 -18.47 -0.73 -13.55
CA LYS A 61 -18.33 0.14 -12.36
C LYS A 61 -18.76 -0.33 -10.95
N LYS A 62 -19.39 -1.48 -10.71
CA LYS A 62 -19.98 -1.83 -9.39
C LYS A 62 -19.43 -3.09 -8.71
N ILE A 63 -19.05 -4.13 -9.46
CA ILE A 63 -18.66 -5.43 -8.86
C ILE A 63 -17.14 -5.48 -8.59
N GLY A 64 -16.33 -5.01 -9.53
CA GLY A 64 -14.87 -5.10 -9.42
C GLY A 64 -14.22 -4.27 -8.31
N TYR A 65 -14.91 -3.26 -7.77
CA TYR A 65 -14.34 -2.42 -6.73
C TYR A 65 -14.34 -3.11 -5.36
N THR A 66 -15.32 -3.98 -5.07
CA THR A 66 -15.32 -4.77 -3.83
C THR A 66 -14.16 -5.76 -3.82
N ASP A 67 -13.88 -6.41 -4.95
CA ASP A 67 -12.74 -7.31 -5.09
C ASP A 67 -11.41 -6.56 -4.96
N HIS A 68 -11.33 -5.35 -5.50
CA HIS A 68 -10.18 -4.46 -5.30
C HIS A 68 -9.98 -4.06 -3.84
N ILE A 69 -11.04 -3.65 -3.14
CA ILE A 69 -10.99 -3.35 -1.70
C ILE A 69 -10.40 -4.54 -0.94
N ASN A 70 -10.91 -5.75 -1.20
CA ASN A 70 -10.44 -6.96 -0.54
C ASN A 70 -8.97 -7.26 -0.87
N LEU A 71 -8.56 -7.06 -2.12
CA LEU A 71 -7.16 -7.21 -2.52
C LEU A 71 -6.27 -6.21 -1.79
N LEU A 72 -6.66 -4.94 -1.72
CA LEU A 72 -5.91 -3.90 -1.01
C LEU A 72 -5.79 -4.20 0.48
N ILE A 73 -6.88 -4.64 1.13
CA ILE A 73 -6.84 -5.05 2.54
C ILE A 73 -5.86 -6.21 2.74
N ASN A 74 -5.94 -7.25 1.90
CA ASN A 74 -5.08 -8.43 2.03
C ASN A 74 -3.60 -8.10 1.78
N GLU A 75 -3.30 -7.33 0.74
CA GLU A 75 -1.93 -6.93 0.42
C GLU A 75 -1.36 -5.98 1.47
N SER A 76 -2.15 -5.02 1.95
CA SER A 76 -1.72 -4.09 3.01
C SER A 76 -1.47 -4.82 4.33
N LYS A 77 -2.29 -5.83 4.65
CA LYS A 77 -2.11 -6.65 5.85
C LYS A 77 -0.79 -7.42 5.83
N LYS A 78 -0.34 -7.91 4.67
CA LYS A 78 0.99 -8.55 4.54
C LYS A 78 2.12 -7.58 4.89
N MET A 79 1.93 -6.28 4.60
CA MET A 79 2.87 -5.22 4.93
C MET A 79 2.77 -4.75 6.40
N GLY A 80 1.88 -5.33 7.21
CA GLY A 80 1.63 -4.87 8.58
C GLY A 80 0.75 -3.62 8.65
N ILE A 81 -0.04 -3.33 7.61
CA ILE A 81 -1.00 -2.23 7.60
C ILE A 81 -2.42 -2.81 7.63
N ASP A 82 -3.12 -2.61 8.74
CA ASP A 82 -4.51 -3.01 8.87
C ASP A 82 -5.43 -1.94 8.25
N LEU A 83 -6.16 -2.34 7.22
CA LEU A 83 -7.16 -1.50 6.57
C LEU A 83 -8.57 -1.90 7.00
N PRO A 84 -9.39 -0.95 7.47
CA PRO A 84 -10.79 -1.22 7.76
C PRO A 84 -11.59 -1.40 6.46
N GLN A 85 -12.48 -2.39 6.45
CA GLN A 85 -13.39 -2.62 5.34
C GLN A 85 -14.53 -1.60 5.39
N TYR A 86 -14.58 -0.72 4.39
CA TYR A 86 -15.63 0.28 4.25
C TYR A 86 -16.26 0.25 2.86
N GLU A 87 -17.44 0.87 2.73
CA GLU A 87 -18.05 1.11 1.44
C GLU A 87 -17.14 1.98 0.55
N ARG A 88 -17.23 1.76 -0.77
CA ARG A 88 -16.42 2.43 -1.80
C ARG A 88 -16.17 3.91 -1.56
N LYS A 89 -17.22 4.68 -1.22
CA LYS A 89 -17.13 6.13 -1.04
C LYS A 89 -16.13 6.54 0.05
N TYR A 90 -16.06 5.77 1.12
CA TYR A 90 -15.14 6.00 2.23
C TYR A 90 -13.78 5.35 1.97
N PHE A 91 -13.79 4.18 1.32
CA PHE A 91 -12.57 3.47 0.99
C PHE A 91 -11.67 4.21 0.00
N LEU A 92 -12.23 4.97 -0.96
CA LEU A 92 -11.44 5.81 -1.89
C LEU A 92 -10.48 6.78 -1.16
N LYS A 93 -10.90 7.31 0.00
CA LYS A 93 -10.05 8.22 0.78
C LYS A 93 -8.92 7.48 1.48
N ILE A 94 -9.20 6.29 1.98
CA ILE A 94 -8.23 5.40 2.63
C ILE A 94 -7.23 4.88 1.61
N GLU A 95 -7.72 4.47 0.44
CA GLU A 95 -6.92 4.05 -0.70
C GLU A 95 -5.93 5.16 -1.12
N HIS A 96 -6.40 6.41 -1.21
CA HIS A 96 -5.52 7.54 -1.53
C HIS A 96 -4.40 7.73 -0.50
N GLU A 97 -4.75 7.70 0.80
CA GLU A 97 -3.78 7.81 1.89
C GLU A 97 -2.79 6.65 1.92
N LEU A 98 -3.24 5.43 1.63
CA LEU A 98 -2.40 4.24 1.51
C LEU A 98 -1.37 4.42 0.39
N TYR A 99 -1.79 4.90 -0.79
CA TYR A 99 -0.86 5.15 -1.89
C TYR A 99 0.13 6.26 -1.57
N GLU A 100 -0.30 7.33 -0.92
CA GLU A 100 0.61 8.38 -0.47
C GLU A 100 1.66 7.87 0.52
N LEU A 101 1.29 6.93 1.38
CA LEU A 101 2.19 6.26 2.31
C LEU A 101 3.17 5.36 1.56
N ILE A 102 2.67 4.47 0.70
CA ILE A 102 3.49 3.57 -0.14
C ILE A 102 4.47 4.37 -0.99
N ASN A 103 4.02 5.43 -1.67
CA ASN A 103 4.87 6.28 -2.49
C ASN A 103 5.94 6.99 -1.66
N HIS A 104 5.60 7.40 -0.44
CA HIS A 104 6.60 7.97 0.46
C HIS A 104 7.64 6.92 0.86
N ILE A 105 7.23 5.71 1.18
CA ILE A 105 8.14 4.60 1.49
C ILE A 105 9.05 4.33 0.30
N ASN A 106 8.48 4.15 -0.90
CA ASN A 106 9.23 3.89 -2.14
C ASN A 106 10.28 4.98 -2.44
N ARG A 107 9.93 6.26 -2.25
CA ARG A 107 10.87 7.38 -2.41
C ARG A 107 12.03 7.34 -1.42
N ASN A 108 11.81 6.83 -0.21
CA ASN A 108 12.86 6.73 0.81
C ASN A 108 13.74 5.50 0.64
N ILE A 109 13.21 4.43 0.06
CA ILE A 109 13.95 3.20 -0.25
C ILE A 109 14.97 3.45 -1.39
N ASN A 110 14.70 4.43 -2.28
CA ASN A 110 15.60 4.87 -3.35
C ASN A 110 16.06 3.73 -4.28
N GLU A 111 15.19 2.73 -4.52
CA GLU A 111 15.39 1.66 -5.50
C GLU A 111 14.82 2.06 -6.87
N ALA A 112 15.62 1.92 -7.93
CA ALA A 112 15.23 2.27 -9.30
C ALA A 112 14.08 1.41 -9.88
N ASP A 113 13.81 0.23 -9.30
CA ASP A 113 12.83 -0.74 -9.81
C ASP A 113 11.42 -0.61 -9.21
N ILE A 114 11.21 0.27 -8.22
CA ILE A 114 9.89 0.44 -7.60
C ILE A 114 9.14 1.57 -8.29
N LYS A 115 8.21 1.20 -9.18
CA LYS A 115 7.31 2.16 -9.85
C LYS A 115 6.37 2.78 -8.82
N GLU A 116 6.24 4.11 -8.84
CA GLU A 116 5.27 4.84 -8.00
C GLU A 116 3.85 4.29 -8.21
N ALA A 117 3.13 4.14 -7.10
CA ALA A 117 1.74 3.74 -7.09
C ALA A 117 0.91 4.77 -7.85
N LYS A 118 0.21 4.32 -8.89
CA LYS A 118 -0.63 5.17 -9.73
C LYS A 118 -1.96 5.41 -9.00
N TYR A 119 -2.37 6.66 -8.87
CA TYR A 119 -3.67 6.99 -8.30
C TYR A 119 -4.81 6.52 -9.21
N SER A 120 -5.89 6.02 -8.60
CA SER A 120 -7.16 5.79 -9.29
C SER A 120 -7.73 7.15 -9.74
N THR A 121 -7.95 7.35 -11.04
CA THR A 121 -8.52 8.59 -11.63
C THR A 121 -10.05 8.59 -11.61
N TYR A 122 -10.65 8.26 -10.46
CA TYR A 122 -12.10 8.25 -10.25
C TYR A 122 -12.53 9.16 -9.10
#